data_AF-A0AAD5EED8-F1
#
_entry.id   AF-A0AAD5EED8-F1
#
_cell.length_a   1.000
_cell.length_b   1.000
_cell.length_c   1.000
_cell.angle_alpha   90.00
_cell.angle_beta   90.00
_cell.angle_gamma   90.00
#
_symmetry.space_group_name_H-M   'P 1'
#
loop_
_entity.id
_entity.type
_entity.pdbx_description
1 polymer ?
#
loop_
_entity_poly.entity_id
_entity_poly.type
_entity_poly.pdbx_seq_one_letter_code
_entity_poly.pdbx_strand_id
1 'polypeptide(L)'
;MNNTKLLSAGSRIYAKKRKQKQETVDRIDFDFDARQEFLTGFHKRKLDRKKKAREIAIERERVDRLQARAEAREERQRLADNNMTQMAALLRQQHKLEDGDGEADEEDGDDVKFDSDEEVEATEPAAKLEPAVKEFATSTSLTTVTVIQDLELDDSYQSSTSNKRKAEEDVADEDGEEIKTIPSKTKEKPTKKVMTKTPK
;
A
#
# COMPACT_ATOMS: atom_id res chain seq x y z
N MET A 1 -12.32 -3.65 33.71
CA MET A 1 -12.41 -5.06 33.26
C MET A 1 -13.85 -5.52 33.41
N ASN A 2 -14.49 -6.02 32.34
CA ASN A 2 -15.91 -6.39 32.41
C ASN A 2 -16.06 -7.85 32.85
N ASN A 3 -16.45 -8.06 34.10
CA ASN A 3 -16.58 -9.39 34.73
C ASN A 3 -17.55 -10.31 33.97
N THR A 4 -18.62 -9.74 33.39
CA THR A 4 -19.57 -10.47 32.54
C THR A 4 -18.91 -11.09 31.31
N LYS A 5 -17.91 -10.42 30.72
CA LYS A 5 -17.18 -10.94 29.58
C LYS A 5 -16.22 -12.07 29.97
N LEU A 6 -15.62 -12.00 31.16
CA LEU A 6 -14.73 -13.05 31.69
C LEU A 6 -15.51 -14.32 32.02
N LEU A 7 -16.63 -14.18 32.74
CA LEU A 7 -17.44 -15.32 33.15
C LEU A 7 -18.20 -15.97 31.97
N SER A 8 -18.59 -15.20 30.95
CA SER A 8 -19.24 -15.75 29.74
C SER A 8 -18.26 -16.20 28.65
N ALA A 9 -16.95 -15.99 28.81
CA ALA A 9 -15.95 -16.38 27.80
C ALA A 9 -15.99 -17.89 27.50
N GLY A 10 -16.10 -18.72 28.54
CA GLY A 10 -16.21 -20.17 28.40
C GLY A 10 -17.44 -20.59 27.58
N SER A 11 -18.61 -20.04 27.92
CA SER A 11 -19.87 -20.33 27.20
C SER A 11 -19.80 -19.96 25.71
N ARG A 12 -19.15 -18.83 25.37
CA ARG A 12 -18.94 -18.39 23.99
C ARG A 12 -18.00 -19.34 23.24
N ILE A 13 -16.95 -19.84 23.88
CA ILE A 13 -16.04 -20.83 23.28
C ILE A 13 -16.78 -22.14 23.02
N TYR A 14 -17.56 -22.63 23.98
CA TYR A 14 -18.35 -23.86 23.80
C TYR A 14 -19.42 -23.73 22.72
N ALA A 15 -20.09 -22.58 22.64
CA ALA A 15 -21.04 -22.29 21.57
C ALA A 15 -20.36 -22.29 20.20
N LYS A 16 -19.18 -21.65 20.07
CA LYS A 16 -18.37 -21.67 18.85
C LYS A 16 -17.96 -23.09 18.46
N LYS A 17 -17.45 -23.88 19.41
CA LYS A 17 -17.05 -25.28 19.17
C LYS A 17 -18.24 -26.14 18.73
N ARG A 18 -19.42 -25.93 19.32
CA ARG A 18 -20.65 -26.64 18.92
C ARG A 18 -21.07 -26.28 17.50
N LYS A 19 -21.01 -24.98 17.15
CA LYS A 19 -21.30 -24.51 15.80
C LYS A 19 -20.31 -25.09 14.78
N GLN A 20 -19.01 -25.09 15.09
CA GLN A 20 -17.98 -25.70 14.23
C GLN A 20 -18.22 -27.20 13.98
N LYS A 21 -18.67 -27.95 14.99
CA LYS A 21 -19.05 -29.37 14.85
C LYS A 21 -20.36 -29.59 14.06
N GLN A 22 -21.18 -28.57 13.86
CA GLN A 22 -22.35 -28.67 12.99
C GLN A 22 -22.07 -28.19 11.57
N GLU A 23 -21.13 -27.26 11.40
CA GLU A 23 -20.63 -26.83 10.08
C GLU A 23 -19.62 -27.83 9.47
N THR A 24 -19.15 -28.82 10.22
CA THR A 24 -18.36 -29.92 9.63
C THR A 24 -19.23 -30.70 8.66
N VAL A 25 -18.82 -30.68 7.40
CA VAL A 25 -19.51 -31.35 6.29
C VAL A 25 -19.43 -32.87 6.49
N ASP A 26 -20.59 -33.55 6.48
CA ASP A 26 -20.68 -34.99 6.74
C ASP A 26 -20.00 -35.85 5.66
N ARG A 27 -19.96 -35.36 4.42
CA ARG A 27 -19.34 -36.05 3.27
C ARG A 27 -18.61 -35.07 2.37
N ILE A 28 -17.44 -35.48 1.89
CA ILE A 28 -16.64 -34.71 0.93
C ILE A 28 -16.67 -35.47 -0.39
N ASP A 29 -17.48 -34.98 -1.32
CA ASP A 29 -17.53 -35.51 -2.69
C ASP A 29 -16.49 -34.78 -3.54
N PHE A 30 -15.62 -35.55 -4.19
CA PHE A 30 -14.59 -35.01 -5.08
C PHE A 30 -15.06 -35.09 -6.52
N ASP A 31 -15.16 -33.93 -7.16
CA ASP A 31 -15.28 -33.88 -8.61
C ASP A 31 -13.92 -34.21 -9.25
N PHE A 32 -13.90 -35.32 -10.00
CA PHE A 32 -12.70 -35.81 -10.65
C PHE A 32 -12.21 -34.86 -11.76
N ASP A 33 -13.13 -34.17 -12.43
CA ASP A 33 -12.80 -33.24 -13.52
C ASP A 33 -12.13 -31.98 -12.95
N ALA A 34 -12.73 -31.38 -11.91
CA ALA A 34 -12.12 -30.27 -11.18
C ALA A 34 -10.76 -30.66 -10.56
N ARG A 35 -10.61 -31.91 -10.09
CA ARG A 35 -9.33 -32.43 -9.58
C ARG A 35 -8.31 -32.56 -10.69
N GLN A 36 -8.68 -33.03 -11.88
CA GLN A 36 -7.77 -33.13 -13.02
C GLN A 36 -7.31 -31.75 -13.50
N GLU A 37 -8.21 -30.78 -13.58
CA GLU A 37 -7.88 -29.38 -13.86
C GLU A 37 -6.99 -28.78 -12.77
N PHE A 38 -7.25 -29.11 -11.50
CA PHE A 38 -6.36 -28.72 -10.41
C PHE A 38 -5.01 -29.44 -10.48
N LEU A 39 -4.89 -30.67 -10.93
CA LEU A 39 -3.56 -31.29 -11.03
C LEU A 39 -2.79 -30.79 -12.24
N THR A 40 -3.43 -30.49 -13.36
CA THR A 40 -2.74 -30.10 -14.61
C THR A 40 -2.62 -28.58 -14.78
N GLY A 41 -3.54 -27.80 -14.21
CA GLY A 41 -3.64 -26.35 -14.37
C GLY A 41 -2.69 -25.49 -13.52
N PHE A 42 -1.47 -25.96 -13.22
CA PHE A 42 -0.52 -25.24 -12.37
C PHE A 42 -0.25 -23.81 -12.84
N HIS A 43 -0.17 -23.59 -14.15
CA HIS A 43 0.03 -22.25 -14.72
C HIS A 43 -1.18 -21.35 -14.43
N LYS A 44 -2.41 -21.85 -14.62
CA LYS A 44 -3.64 -21.12 -14.29
C LYS A 44 -3.65 -20.71 -12.82
N ARG A 45 -3.40 -21.64 -11.90
CA ARG A 45 -3.32 -21.33 -10.47
C ARG A 45 -2.22 -20.33 -10.12
N LYS A 46 -1.07 -20.41 -10.78
CA LYS A 46 0.02 -19.44 -10.56
C LYS A 46 -0.41 -18.04 -11.00
N LEU A 47 -1.08 -17.91 -12.14
CA LEU A 47 -1.65 -16.65 -12.60
C LEU A 47 -2.75 -16.15 -11.65
N ASP A 48 -3.64 -17.03 -11.21
CA ASP A 48 -4.75 -16.67 -10.31
C ASP A 48 -4.22 -16.21 -8.94
N ARG A 49 -3.19 -16.87 -8.40
CA ARG A 49 -2.51 -16.39 -7.18
C ARG A 49 -1.92 -15.00 -7.37
N LYS A 50 -1.27 -14.74 -8.51
CA LYS A 50 -0.73 -13.41 -8.83
C LYS A 50 -1.83 -12.36 -9.03
N LYS A 51 -3.00 -12.75 -9.56
CA LYS A 51 -4.16 -11.85 -9.70
C LYS A 51 -4.75 -11.54 -8.32
N LYS A 52 -5.05 -12.55 -7.52
CA LYS A 52 -5.55 -12.40 -6.15
C LYS A 52 -4.62 -11.57 -5.26
N ALA A 53 -3.31 -11.78 -5.36
CA ALA A 53 -2.34 -10.97 -4.62
C ALA A 53 -2.41 -9.49 -5.00
N ARG A 54 -2.59 -9.18 -6.30
CA ARG A 54 -2.79 -7.80 -6.77
C ARG A 54 -4.14 -7.24 -6.34
N GLU A 55 -5.21 -8.01 -6.45
CA GLU A 55 -6.55 -7.62 -5.99
C GLU A 55 -6.55 -7.27 -4.50
N ILE A 56 -5.96 -8.12 -3.65
CA ILE A 56 -5.83 -7.87 -2.21
C ILE A 56 -5.00 -6.61 -1.93
N ALA A 57 -3.93 -6.36 -2.69
CA ALA A 57 -3.12 -5.15 -2.52
C ALA A 57 -3.92 -3.89 -2.87
N ILE A 58 -4.67 -3.91 -3.98
CA ILE A 58 -5.54 -2.80 -4.41
C ILE A 58 -6.67 -2.57 -3.40
N GLU A 59 -7.29 -3.63 -2.88
CA GLU A 59 -8.33 -3.53 -1.86
C GLU A 59 -7.79 -2.91 -0.56
N ARG A 60 -6.60 -3.32 -0.12
CA ARG A 60 -5.93 -2.73 1.04
C ARG A 60 -5.63 -1.26 0.83
N GLU A 61 -4.98 -0.91 -0.29
CA GLU A 61 -4.68 0.49 -0.62
C GLU A 61 -5.94 1.36 -0.65
N ARG A 62 -7.05 0.83 -1.20
CA ARG A 62 -8.33 1.55 -1.20
C ARG A 62 -8.88 1.76 0.20
N VAL A 63 -8.82 0.74 1.06
CA VAL A 63 -9.26 0.83 2.45
C VAL A 63 -8.39 1.83 3.22
N ASP A 64 -7.07 1.73 3.09
CA ASP A 64 -6.10 2.60 3.75
C ASP A 64 -6.29 4.06 3.31
N ARG A 65 -6.51 4.31 2.02
CA ARG A 65 -6.81 5.66 1.49
C ARG A 65 -8.12 6.21 2.04
N LEU A 66 -9.15 5.37 2.17
CA LEU A 66 -10.43 5.79 2.71
C LEU A 66 -10.32 6.11 4.21
N GLN A 67 -9.58 5.30 4.96
CA GLN A 67 -9.28 5.52 6.38
C GLN A 67 -8.49 6.81 6.57
N ALA A 68 -7.39 7.01 5.83
CA ALA A 68 -6.60 8.24 5.89
C ALA A 68 -7.45 9.49 5.56
N ARG A 69 -8.38 9.39 4.61
CA ARG A 69 -9.30 10.50 4.31
C ARG A 69 -10.31 10.75 5.43
N ALA A 70 -10.78 9.70 6.09
CA ALA A 70 -11.68 9.82 7.23
C ALA A 70 -10.95 10.46 8.43
N GLU A 71 -9.74 9.99 8.73
CA GLU A 71 -8.88 10.54 9.78
C GLU A 71 -8.56 12.01 9.53
N ALA A 72 -8.15 12.39 8.32
CA ALA A 72 -7.88 13.79 7.99
C ALA A 72 -9.10 14.71 8.13
N ARG A 73 -10.31 14.19 7.87
CA ARG A 73 -11.57 14.93 8.09
C ARG A 73 -11.88 15.08 9.57
N GLU A 74 -11.73 14.00 10.33
CA GLU A 74 -11.92 14.02 11.79
C GLU A 74 -10.92 14.97 12.45
N GLU A 75 -9.65 14.92 12.08
CA GLU A 75 -8.63 15.85 12.57
C GLU A 75 -8.99 17.30 12.26
N ARG A 76 -9.44 17.60 11.03
CA ARG A 76 -9.87 18.95 10.66
C ARG A 76 -11.07 19.42 11.49
N GLN A 77 -12.05 18.55 11.71
CA GLN A 77 -13.22 18.85 12.54
C GLN A 77 -12.78 19.12 13.99
N ARG A 78 -11.93 18.26 14.57
CA ARG A 78 -11.42 18.45 15.93
C ARG A 78 -10.62 19.73 16.08
N LEU A 79 -9.81 20.10 15.08
CA LEU A 79 -9.09 21.37 15.07
C LEU A 79 -10.07 22.56 14.99
N ALA A 80 -11.11 22.48 14.17
CA ALA A 80 -12.14 23.51 14.09
C ALA A 80 -12.88 23.67 15.43
N ASP A 81 -13.30 22.57 16.06
CA ASP A 81 -13.97 22.57 17.37
C ASP A 81 -13.06 23.14 18.46
N ASN A 82 -11.78 22.76 18.47
CA ASN A 82 -10.79 23.29 19.40
C ASN A 82 -10.56 24.80 19.19
N ASN A 83 -10.51 25.26 17.95
CA ASN A 83 -10.37 26.68 17.65
C ASN A 83 -11.61 27.48 18.05
N MET A 84 -12.82 26.97 17.78
CA MET A 84 -14.07 27.58 18.18
C MET A 84 -14.20 27.67 19.70
N THR A 85 -13.87 26.59 20.42
CA THR A 85 -13.89 26.58 21.88
C THR A 85 -12.85 27.52 22.49
N GLN A 86 -11.64 27.60 21.92
CA GLN A 86 -10.62 28.58 22.32
C GLN A 86 -11.10 30.02 22.06
N MET A 87 -11.66 30.30 20.88
CA MET A 87 -12.14 31.64 20.54
C MET A 87 -13.31 32.06 21.43
N ALA A 88 -14.26 31.16 21.69
CA ALA A 88 -15.37 31.39 22.61
C ALA A 88 -14.88 31.63 24.05
N ALA A 89 -13.84 30.91 24.50
CA ALA A 89 -13.23 31.15 25.81
C ALA A 89 -12.56 32.52 25.90
N LEU A 90 -11.86 32.95 24.84
CA LEU A 90 -11.26 34.29 24.77
C LEU A 90 -12.32 35.39 24.76
N LEU A 91 -13.39 35.24 23.98
CA LEU A 91 -14.51 36.19 23.96
C LEU A 91 -15.16 36.28 25.34
N ARG A 92 -15.44 35.12 25.97
CA ARG A 92 -15.98 35.07 27.34
C ARG A 92 -15.05 35.74 28.35
N GLN A 93 -13.73 35.60 28.20
CA GLN A 93 -12.76 36.27 29.07
C GLN A 93 -12.75 37.79 28.84
N GLN A 94 -12.83 38.25 27.60
CA GLN A 94 -12.92 39.67 27.26
C GLN A 94 -14.20 40.30 27.82
N HIS A 95 -15.37 39.68 27.59
CA HIS A 95 -16.63 40.12 28.18
C HIS A 95 -16.59 40.17 29.71
N LYS A 96 -15.97 39.18 30.37
CA LYS A 96 -15.78 39.18 31.83
C LYS A 96 -14.86 40.30 32.35
N LEU A 97 -13.97 40.84 31.52
CA LEU A 97 -13.07 41.93 31.87
C LEU A 97 -13.69 43.30 31.57
N GLU A 98 -14.58 43.39 30.58
CA GLU A 98 -15.26 44.60 30.14
C GLU A 98 -16.53 44.88 30.97
N ASP A 99 -17.29 43.84 31.31
CA ASP A 99 -18.47 43.89 32.18
C ASP A 99 -18.10 43.43 33.60
N GLY A 100 -17.72 44.39 34.45
CA GLY A 100 -17.53 44.15 35.88
C GLY A 100 -18.85 43.82 36.56
N ASP A 101 -19.10 42.52 36.74
CA ASP A 101 -20.31 41.91 37.34
C ASP A 101 -21.60 42.08 36.52
N GLY A 102 -22.27 40.96 36.26
CA GLY A 102 -23.49 40.91 35.45
C GLY A 102 -23.72 39.51 34.91
N GLU A 103 -24.51 38.72 35.63
CA GLU A 103 -25.12 37.50 35.08
C GLU A 103 -25.94 37.83 33.82
N ALA A 104 -25.69 37.10 32.74
CA ALA A 104 -26.57 36.98 31.57
C ALA A 104 -26.36 35.57 31.03
N ASP A 105 -27.16 34.61 31.47
CA ASP A 105 -28.46 34.20 30.93
C ASP A 105 -28.31 33.37 29.65
N GLU A 106 -28.77 32.13 29.76
CA GLU A 106 -28.78 31.08 28.75
C GLU A 106 -29.98 31.29 27.82
N GLU A 107 -29.76 31.66 26.56
CA GLU A 107 -30.56 31.24 25.41
C GLU A 107 -29.99 31.90 24.15
N ASP A 108 -29.57 31.11 23.17
CA ASP A 108 -30.27 31.08 21.88
C ASP A 108 -29.70 29.96 21.01
N GLY A 109 -30.60 29.06 20.62
CA GLY A 109 -30.31 28.00 19.66
C GLY A 109 -30.61 28.51 18.27
N ASP A 110 -29.58 28.74 17.45
CA ASP A 110 -29.73 29.00 16.02
C ASP A 110 -29.17 27.83 15.20
N ASP A 111 -30.09 27.09 14.60
CA ASP A 111 -29.88 25.98 13.67
C ASP A 111 -29.38 26.52 12.33
N VAL A 112 -28.07 26.76 12.22
CA VAL A 112 -27.47 27.20 10.95
C VAL A 112 -27.19 25.99 10.06
N LYS A 113 -28.17 25.69 9.22
CA LYS A 113 -28.11 24.65 8.18
C LYS A 113 -27.09 25.03 7.10
N PHE A 114 -25.86 24.52 7.20
CA PHE A 114 -24.82 24.69 6.19
C PHE A 114 -25.06 23.72 5.02
N ASP A 115 -25.88 24.16 4.07
CA ASP A 115 -26.01 23.53 2.74
C ASP A 115 -25.00 24.23 1.81
N SER A 116 -23.87 23.57 1.56
CA SER A 116 -22.82 24.04 0.66
C SER A 116 -22.43 22.89 -0.26
N ASP A 117 -23.36 22.56 -1.14
CA ASP A 117 -23.07 21.87 -2.40
C ASP A 117 -22.52 22.93 -3.36
N GLU A 118 -21.21 23.16 -3.31
CA GLU A 118 -20.50 23.98 -4.29
C GLU A 118 -19.42 23.13 -4.95
N GLU A 119 -19.74 22.85 -6.21
CA GLU A 119 -18.99 22.20 -7.27
C GLU A 119 -17.55 22.73 -7.34
N VAL A 120 -16.59 21.92 -6.89
CA VAL A 120 -15.16 22.21 -7.04
C VAL A 120 -14.77 22.08 -8.51
N GLU A 121 -14.77 23.23 -9.16
CA GLU A 121 -14.23 23.50 -10.48
C GLU A 121 -12.80 22.96 -10.62
N ALA A 122 -12.55 22.39 -11.80
CA ALA A 122 -11.33 21.70 -12.17
C ALA A 122 -10.07 22.54 -11.88
N THR A 123 -9.21 22.00 -11.03
CA THR A 123 -7.84 22.49 -10.86
C THR A 123 -7.12 22.42 -12.20
N GLU A 124 -6.67 23.59 -12.67
CA GLU A 124 -5.93 23.81 -13.90
C GLU A 124 -4.73 22.87 -14.08
N PRO A 125 -4.40 22.47 -15.32
CA PRO A 125 -3.34 21.51 -15.58
C PRO A 125 -1.98 22.10 -15.18
N ALA A 126 -1.25 21.30 -14.39
CA ALA A 126 0.13 21.52 -13.99
C ALA A 126 0.96 22.12 -15.13
N ALA A 127 1.57 23.27 -14.86
CA ALA A 127 2.51 23.93 -15.73
C ALA A 127 3.56 22.91 -16.21
N LYS A 128 3.59 22.65 -17.52
CA LYS A 128 4.62 21.83 -18.15
C LYS A 128 5.97 22.49 -17.90
N LEU A 129 6.74 21.90 -16.98
CA LEU A 129 8.14 22.24 -16.76
C LEU A 129 8.90 21.89 -18.04
N GLU A 130 9.46 22.90 -18.70
CA GLU A 130 10.33 22.73 -19.86
C GLU A 130 11.46 21.73 -19.51
N PRO A 131 11.68 20.68 -20.31
CA PRO A 131 12.65 19.66 -19.97
C PRO A 131 14.06 20.27 -20.01
N ALA A 132 14.82 20.10 -18.92
CA ALA A 132 16.18 20.61 -18.84
C ALA A 132 17.08 19.84 -19.83
N VAL A 133 17.50 20.50 -20.91
CA VAL A 133 18.43 19.96 -21.90
C VAL A 133 19.86 20.35 -21.52
N LYS A 134 20.74 19.35 -21.36
CA LYS A 134 22.18 19.56 -21.13
C LYS A 134 22.96 19.03 -22.32
N GLU A 135 23.88 19.85 -22.84
CA GLU A 135 24.75 19.46 -23.95
C GLU A 135 26.13 19.04 -23.42
N PHE A 136 26.60 17.88 -23.86
CA PHE A 136 27.91 17.35 -23.50
C PHE A 136 28.74 17.19 -24.78
N ALA A 137 29.89 17.86 -24.83
CA ALA A 137 30.84 17.78 -25.92
C ALA A 137 32.03 16.90 -25.52
N THR A 138 32.26 15.84 -26.27
CA THR A 138 33.51 15.06 -26.25
C THR A 138 34.32 15.39 -27.50
N SER A 139 35.63 15.15 -27.49
CA SER A 139 36.54 15.44 -28.62
C SER A 139 36.09 14.86 -29.97
N THR A 140 35.20 13.86 -29.97
CA THR A 140 34.73 13.17 -31.17
C THR A 140 33.21 13.22 -31.37
N SER A 141 32.41 13.72 -30.42
CA SER A 141 30.94 13.78 -30.58
C SER A 141 30.26 14.78 -29.63
N LEU A 142 29.18 15.40 -30.11
CA LEU A 142 28.26 16.22 -29.34
C LEU A 142 27.00 15.39 -29.02
N THR A 143 26.71 15.22 -27.74
CA THR A 143 25.55 14.45 -27.26
C THR A 143 24.68 15.32 -26.36
N THR A 144 23.36 15.30 -26.58
CA THR A 144 22.38 16.06 -25.79
C THR A 144 21.56 15.11 -24.90
N VAL A 145 21.39 15.47 -23.63
CA VAL A 145 20.64 14.68 -22.64
C VAL A 145 19.45 15.49 -22.14
N THR A 146 18.25 14.93 -22.28
CA THR A 146 16.98 15.52 -21.84
C THR A 146 16.47 14.78 -20.61
N VAL A 147 16.32 15.48 -19.48
CA VAL A 147 15.79 14.90 -18.24
C VAL A 147 14.29 15.14 -18.18
N ILE A 148 13.49 14.07 -18.21
CA ILE A 148 12.03 14.09 -18.07
C ILE A 148 11.70 13.69 -16.63
N GLN A 149 11.20 14.64 -15.83
CA GLN A 149 10.92 14.44 -14.40
C GLN A 149 9.62 13.66 -14.14
N ASP A 150 8.77 13.50 -15.16
CA ASP A 150 7.44 12.87 -15.03
C ASP A 150 7.49 11.33 -15.04
N LEU A 151 8.67 10.75 -15.21
CA LEU A 151 8.88 9.31 -15.04
C LEU A 151 9.16 9.05 -13.56
N GLU A 152 8.13 8.66 -12.80
CA GLU A 152 8.27 8.13 -11.43
C GLU A 152 9.10 6.83 -11.45
N LEU A 153 10.43 6.99 -11.49
CA LEU A 153 11.39 5.92 -11.27
C LEU A 153 11.55 5.76 -9.76
N ASP A 154 10.86 4.76 -9.20
CA ASP A 154 11.00 4.39 -7.79
C ASP A 154 12.48 4.14 -7.43
N ASP A 155 12.98 4.86 -6.42
CA ASP A 155 14.35 4.76 -5.88
C ASP A 155 14.72 3.34 -5.42
N SER A 156 13.74 2.42 -5.37
CA SER A 156 13.95 0.99 -5.20
C SER A 156 14.94 0.37 -6.20
N TYR A 157 15.17 0.93 -7.39
CA TYR A 157 16.08 0.31 -8.36
C TYR A 157 17.56 0.45 -7.93
N GLN A 158 17.95 1.52 -7.24
CA GLN A 158 19.36 1.77 -6.87
C GLN A 158 19.82 1.01 -5.61
N SER A 159 18.90 0.60 -4.72
CA SER A 159 19.25 -0.07 -3.46
C SER A 159 19.71 -1.53 -3.63
N SER A 160 19.43 -2.15 -4.79
CA SER A 160 19.75 -3.56 -5.04
C SER A 160 21.23 -3.85 -5.31
N THR A 161 22.03 -2.83 -5.65
CA THR A 161 23.45 -3.00 -6.03
C THR A 161 24.45 -2.63 -4.95
N SER A 162 24.04 -1.84 -3.95
CA SER A 162 24.88 -1.42 -2.83
C SER A 162 24.83 -2.39 -1.63
N ASN A 163 23.71 -3.08 -1.42
CA ASN A 163 23.54 -3.98 -0.28
C ASN A 163 24.09 -5.40 -0.46
N LYS A 164 24.58 -5.76 -1.65
CA LYS A 164 25.15 -7.11 -1.89
C LYS A 164 26.60 -7.29 -1.41
N ARG A 165 27.28 -6.23 -0.95
CA ARG A 165 28.70 -6.28 -0.56
C ARG A 165 28.97 -6.17 0.94
N LYS A 166 27.94 -6.08 1.79
CA LYS A 166 28.09 -5.93 3.26
C LYS A 166 27.53 -7.07 4.10
N ALA A 167 26.93 -8.10 3.49
CA ALA A 167 26.25 -9.18 4.21
C ALA A 167 27.01 -10.52 4.20
N GLU A 168 28.26 -10.57 3.71
CA GLU A 168 29.04 -11.82 3.57
C GLU A 168 30.24 -11.93 4.56
N GLU A 169 30.35 -11.06 5.58
CA GLU A 169 31.49 -11.10 6.54
C GLU A 169 31.13 -11.45 8.00
N ASP A 170 29.85 -11.63 8.33
CA ASP A 170 29.44 -12.07 9.68
C ASP A 170 28.45 -13.24 9.57
N VAL A 171 28.98 -14.47 9.65
CA VAL A 171 28.48 -15.66 10.40
C VAL A 171 29.33 -16.86 9.92
N ALA A 172 30.44 -17.10 10.62
CA ALA A 172 31.16 -18.36 10.59
C ALA A 172 30.79 -19.17 11.85
N ASP A 173 30.57 -20.46 11.62
CA ASP A 173 30.63 -21.60 12.55
C ASP A 173 29.50 -21.80 13.58
N GLU A 174 28.57 -22.73 13.28
CA GLU A 174 28.54 -24.07 13.88
C GLU A 174 27.45 -24.97 13.24
N ASP A 175 27.82 -26.25 13.09
CA ASP A 175 27.02 -27.46 12.82
C ASP A 175 26.55 -27.78 11.38
N GLY A 176 27.09 -28.90 10.89
CA GLY A 176 26.94 -29.39 9.52
C GLY A 176 25.77 -30.32 9.26
N GLU A 177 25.48 -30.51 7.97
CA GLU A 177 25.21 -31.80 7.33
C GLU A 177 25.22 -31.64 5.80
N GLU A 178 25.55 -32.72 5.10
CA GLU A 178 26.07 -32.78 3.73
C GLU A 178 25.09 -32.43 2.58
N ILE A 179 25.61 -31.65 1.63
CA ILE A 179 25.59 -31.77 0.15
C ILE A 179 24.33 -32.33 -0.56
N LYS A 180 23.69 -31.48 -1.39
CA LYS A 180 23.30 -31.86 -2.77
C LYS A 180 23.61 -30.75 -3.77
N THR A 181 24.57 -31.02 -4.63
CA THR A 181 25.02 -30.20 -5.76
C THR A 181 23.96 -30.11 -6.87
N ILE A 182 23.74 -28.92 -7.41
CA ILE A 182 22.85 -28.65 -8.55
C ILE A 182 23.73 -28.51 -9.82
N PRO A 183 23.34 -29.09 -10.97
CA PRO A 183 24.21 -29.23 -12.14
C PRO A 183 24.51 -27.91 -12.87
N SER A 184 25.79 -27.73 -13.24
CA SER A 184 26.27 -26.64 -14.07
C SER A 184 25.90 -26.85 -15.54
N LYS A 185 25.11 -25.93 -16.11
CA LYS A 185 24.92 -25.83 -17.56
C LYS A 185 26.16 -25.16 -18.16
N THR A 186 26.98 -25.94 -18.87
CA THR A 186 28.02 -25.45 -19.75
C THR A 186 27.40 -24.68 -20.92
N LYS A 187 27.87 -23.45 -21.16
CA LYS A 187 27.51 -22.64 -22.33
C LYS A 187 28.41 -23.05 -23.50
N GLU A 188 27.84 -23.68 -24.51
CA GLU A 188 28.52 -23.93 -25.79
C GLU A 188 28.74 -22.60 -26.54
N LYS A 189 29.95 -22.44 -27.12
CA LYS A 189 30.34 -21.27 -27.93
C LYS A 189 29.76 -21.38 -29.35
N PRO A 190 29.36 -20.28 -30.00
CA PRO A 190 28.85 -20.33 -31.37
C PRO A 190 29.97 -20.59 -32.38
N THR A 191 29.78 -21.59 -33.25
CA THR A 191 30.67 -21.87 -34.39
C THR A 191 30.39 -20.91 -35.56
N LYS A 192 31.46 -20.42 -36.18
CA LYS A 192 31.41 -19.50 -37.33
C LYS A 192 30.86 -20.22 -38.56
N LYS A 193 29.85 -19.62 -39.23
CA LYS A 193 29.34 -20.07 -40.53
C LYS A 193 30.43 -19.95 -41.61
N VAL A 194 30.77 -21.07 -42.26
CA VAL A 194 31.55 -21.08 -43.50
C VAL A 194 30.55 -20.98 -44.66
N MET A 195 30.71 -19.95 -45.50
CA MET A 195 29.96 -19.79 -46.75
C MET A 195 30.44 -20.82 -47.77
N THR A 196 29.58 -21.74 -48.19
CA THR A 196 29.82 -22.58 -49.38
C THR A 196 29.45 -21.79 -50.63
N LYS A 197 30.42 -21.61 -51.54
CA LYS A 197 30.19 -21.06 -52.88
C LYS A 197 29.53 -22.13 -53.74
N THR A 198 28.38 -21.82 -54.33
CA THR A 198 27.73 -22.64 -55.36
C THR A 198 28.54 -22.62 -56.65
N PRO A 199 28.84 -23.76 -57.30
CA PRO A 199 29.30 -23.77 -58.67
C PRO A 199 28.11 -23.68 -59.64
N LYS A 200 28.46 -23.22 -60.84
CA LYS A 200 27.64 -22.82 -61.98
C LYS A 200 27.12 -24.01 -62.79
#